data_AF-A0A3S2DRF0-F1
#
_entry.id   AF-A0A3S2DRF0-F1
#
_cell.length_a   1.000
_cell.length_b   1.000
_cell.length_c   1.000
_cell.angle_alpha   90.00
_cell.angle_beta   90.00
_cell.angle_gamma   90.00
#
_symmetry.space_group_name_H-M   'P 1'
#
loop_
_entity.id
_entity.type
_entity.pdbx_description
1 polymer ?
#
loop_
_entity_poly.entity_id
_entity_poly.type
_entity_poly.pdbx_seq_one_letter_code
_entity_poly.pdbx_strand_id
1 'polypeptide(L)'
;MNTRPAEQNYIATLDLLRLVAAMAVVFFHYFFRGAAAEGILAEGYPLAAPFALYGYLGVNLFFLISGFVIAWSAENRSWDQFAVARFVRLYPGFLLCMTITFAIVFLAGSPLLSASFVQYAANLSMFAPAFGQPFMDGVYWSIVLELVFYGWVTLALLTGLFQKRKLELILIWLAISALNEFFIGSGAAR
;
A
#
# COMPACT_ATOMS: atom_id res chain seq x y z
N MET A 1 -28.87 -12.80 22.92
CA MET A 1 -29.38 -11.81 21.95
C MET A 1 -28.42 -11.80 20.78
N ASN A 2 -28.77 -12.46 19.68
CA ASN A 2 -27.87 -12.68 18.53
C ASN A 2 -28.08 -11.54 17.54
N THR A 3 -27.42 -10.40 17.77
CA THR A 3 -27.42 -9.30 16.79
C THR A 3 -26.47 -9.69 15.68
N ARG A 4 -27.03 -10.19 14.56
CA ARG A 4 -26.30 -10.26 13.29
C ARG A 4 -25.67 -8.88 13.07
N PRO A 5 -24.35 -8.78 12.81
CA PRO A 5 -23.76 -7.50 12.43
C PRO A 5 -24.55 -7.00 11.22
N ALA A 6 -24.92 -5.71 11.22
CA ALA A 6 -25.50 -5.10 10.04
C ALA A 6 -24.62 -5.42 8.83
N GLU A 7 -25.19 -5.97 7.76
CA GLU A 7 -24.45 -6.18 6.50
C GLU A 7 -23.92 -4.81 6.06
N GLN A 8 -22.62 -4.60 6.21
CA GLN A 8 -21.98 -3.43 5.65
C GLN A 8 -22.02 -3.59 4.14
N ASN A 9 -22.83 -2.76 3.49
CA ASN A 9 -22.97 -2.78 2.04
C ASN A 9 -21.60 -2.60 1.38
N TYR A 10 -21.21 -3.59 0.59
CA TYR A 10 -20.05 -3.53 -0.27
C TYR A 10 -20.21 -2.41 -1.29
N ILE A 11 -19.20 -1.55 -1.43
CA ILE A 11 -19.23 -0.41 -2.36
C ILE A 11 -18.29 -0.69 -3.53
N ALA A 12 -18.83 -1.34 -4.57
CA ALA A 12 -18.08 -1.76 -5.76
C ALA A 12 -17.32 -0.61 -6.44
N THR A 13 -17.90 0.60 -6.44
CA THR A 13 -17.29 1.79 -7.04
C THR A 13 -15.95 2.16 -6.41
N LEU A 14 -15.78 1.94 -5.10
CA LEU A 14 -14.50 2.23 -4.43
C LEU A 14 -13.40 1.27 -4.87
N ASP A 15 -13.72 -0.01 -5.06
CA ASP A 15 -12.76 -0.98 -5.58
C ASP A 15 -12.41 -0.69 -7.05
N LEU A 16 -13.38 -0.28 -7.86
CA LEU A 16 -13.11 0.17 -9.23
C LEU A 16 -12.18 1.39 -9.26
N LEU A 17 -12.43 2.39 -8.40
CA LEU A 17 -11.56 3.56 -8.31
C LEU A 17 -10.14 3.20 -7.85
N ARG A 18 -10.00 2.24 -6.91
CA ARG A 18 -8.68 1.71 -6.52
C ARG A 18 -7.98 1.01 -7.68
N LEU A 19 -8.71 0.23 -8.48
CA LEU A 19 -8.16 -0.39 -9.69
C LEU A 19 -7.68 0.67 -10.69
N VAL A 20 -8.49 1.69 -10.96
CA VAL A 20 -8.10 2.81 -11.84
C VAL A 20 -6.85 3.52 -11.30
N ALA A 21 -6.80 3.77 -9.99
CA ALA A 21 -5.64 4.38 -9.34
C ALA A 21 -4.37 3.51 -9.48
N ALA A 22 -4.47 2.20 -9.25
CA ALA A 22 -3.36 1.27 -9.42
C ALA A 22 -2.90 1.19 -10.89
N MET A 23 -3.84 1.16 -11.84
CA MET A 23 -3.52 1.16 -13.27
C MET A 23 -2.85 2.46 -13.72
N ALA A 24 -3.22 3.61 -13.15
CA ALA A 24 -2.52 4.86 -13.40
C ALA A 24 -1.05 4.79 -12.94
N VAL A 25 -0.77 4.13 -11.82
CA VAL A 25 0.61 3.91 -11.34
C VAL A 25 1.38 2.97 -12.28
N VAL A 26 0.76 1.89 -12.78
CA VAL A 26 1.37 1.01 -13.78
C VAL A 26 1.70 1.80 -15.05
N PHE A 27 0.78 2.62 -15.52
CA PHE A 27 0.97 3.46 -16.71
C PHE A 27 2.12 4.46 -16.53
N PHE A 28 2.20 5.10 -15.35
CA PHE A 28 3.33 5.96 -14.99
C PHE A 28 4.66 5.21 -14.99
N HIS A 29 4.70 4.01 -14.39
CA HIS A 29 5.92 3.21 -14.32
C HIS A 29 6.42 2.78 -15.71
N TYR A 30 5.51 2.35 -16.58
CA TYR A 30 5.88 1.80 -17.89
C TYR A 30 6.19 2.89 -18.92
N PHE A 31 5.36 3.94 -19.02
CA PHE A 31 5.45 4.92 -20.11
C PHE A 31 6.23 6.19 -19.76
N PHE A 32 6.59 6.39 -18.48
CA PHE A 32 7.35 7.55 -18.03
C PHE A 32 8.56 7.15 -17.19
N ARG A 33 8.34 6.55 -16.01
CA ARG A 33 9.41 6.31 -15.04
C ARG A 33 10.48 5.33 -15.53
N GLY A 34 10.08 4.26 -16.21
CA GLY A 34 11.03 3.25 -16.71
C GLY A 34 12.03 3.80 -17.72
N ALA A 35 11.64 4.80 -18.51
CA ALA A 35 12.52 5.47 -19.47
C ALA A 35 13.32 6.62 -18.84
N ALA A 36 12.77 7.26 -17.81
CA ALA A 36 13.45 8.28 -17.04
C ALA A 36 14.48 7.72 -16.04
N ALA A 37 14.29 6.46 -15.61
CA ALA A 37 15.24 5.73 -14.78
C ALA A 37 16.33 5.12 -15.69
N GLU A 38 17.51 5.74 -15.66
CA GLU A 38 18.67 5.35 -16.47
C GLU A 38 18.89 3.83 -16.45
N GLY A 39 18.86 3.21 -17.64
CA GLY A 39 19.23 1.79 -17.84
C GLY A 39 18.11 0.76 -17.78
N ILE A 40 16.85 1.12 -17.47
CA ILE A 40 15.73 0.16 -17.45
C ILE A 40 15.06 0.01 -18.82
N LEU A 41 14.84 1.11 -19.56
CA LEU A 41 14.35 1.09 -20.93
C LEU A 41 15.38 1.73 -21.87
N ALA A 42 15.55 1.15 -23.06
CA ALA A 42 16.47 1.64 -24.09
C ALA A 42 15.98 2.96 -24.72
N GLU A 43 14.67 3.12 -24.87
CA GLU A 43 14.02 4.32 -25.41
C GLU A 43 12.74 4.65 -24.62
N GLY A 44 12.43 5.94 -24.52
CA GLY A 44 11.19 6.42 -23.90
C GLY A 44 10.01 6.49 -24.86
N TYR A 45 8.84 6.80 -24.31
CA TYR A 45 7.59 6.91 -25.07
C TYR A 45 7.13 8.38 -25.16
N PRO A 46 7.68 9.20 -26.07
CA PRO A 46 7.48 10.66 -26.08
C PRO A 46 6.02 11.10 -26.25
N LEU A 47 5.19 10.29 -26.93
CA LEU A 47 3.76 10.58 -27.10
C LEU A 47 2.92 10.25 -25.84
N ALA A 48 3.32 9.22 -25.09
CA ALA A 48 2.59 8.79 -23.89
C ALA A 48 3.09 9.49 -22.62
N ALA A 49 4.39 9.84 -22.55
CA ALA A 49 5.05 10.42 -21.39
C ALA A 49 4.35 11.67 -20.82
N PRO A 50 3.87 12.65 -21.62
CA PRO A 50 3.16 13.83 -21.11
C PRO A 50 1.89 13.49 -20.31
N PHE A 51 1.24 12.37 -20.65
CA PHE A 51 0.04 11.91 -19.95
C PHE A 51 0.41 10.97 -18.81
N ALA A 52 1.37 10.07 -19.04
CA ALA A 52 1.81 9.07 -18.08
C ALA A 52 2.47 9.69 -16.85
N LEU A 53 3.12 10.86 -16.98
CA LEU A 53 3.79 11.53 -15.87
C LEU A 53 2.85 11.78 -14.68
N TYR A 54 1.54 11.96 -14.91
CA TYR A 54 0.57 12.23 -13.84
C TYR A 54 0.09 10.97 -13.11
N GLY A 55 0.43 9.77 -13.60
CA GLY A 55 -0.03 8.53 -12.99
C GLY A 55 0.51 8.30 -11.57
N TYR A 56 1.56 9.01 -11.13
CA TYR A 56 1.99 9.01 -9.72
C TYR A 56 0.89 9.48 -8.76
N LEU A 57 -0.04 10.34 -9.22
CA LEU A 57 -1.20 10.78 -8.42
C LEU A 57 -2.12 9.61 -8.05
N GLY A 58 -2.07 8.51 -8.81
CA GLY A 58 -2.76 7.27 -8.49
C GLY A 58 -2.37 6.72 -7.12
N VAL A 59 -1.12 6.91 -6.66
CA VAL A 59 -0.68 6.49 -5.32
C VAL A 59 -1.49 7.20 -4.24
N ASN A 60 -1.61 8.53 -4.33
CA ASN A 60 -2.37 9.35 -3.36
C ASN A 60 -3.84 8.94 -3.32
N LEU A 61 -4.46 8.77 -4.50
CA LEU A 61 -5.86 8.36 -4.60
C LEU A 61 -6.07 6.94 -4.03
N PHE A 62 -5.18 6.00 -4.34
CA PHE A 62 -5.26 4.63 -3.84
C PHE A 62 -5.21 4.58 -2.32
N PHE A 63 -4.28 5.31 -1.69
CA PHE A 63 -4.15 5.34 -0.25
C PHE A 63 -5.28 6.11 0.45
N LEU A 64 -5.77 7.19 -0.14
CA LEU A 64 -6.94 7.90 0.37
C LEU A 64 -8.17 6.98 0.45
N ILE A 65 -8.48 6.27 -0.64
CA ILE A 65 -9.62 5.35 -0.68
C ILE A 65 -9.38 4.15 0.24
N SER A 66 -8.16 3.59 0.24
CA SER A 66 -7.80 2.46 1.09
C SER A 66 -7.95 2.82 2.56
N GLY A 67 -7.45 3.98 3.00
CA GLY A 67 -7.59 4.46 4.37
C GLY A 67 -9.05 4.56 4.82
N PHE A 68 -9.91 5.12 3.96
CA PHE A 68 -11.35 5.16 4.19
C PHE A 68 -11.96 3.74 4.32
N VAL A 69 -11.70 2.86 3.35
CA VAL A 69 -12.25 1.48 3.34
C VAL A 69 -11.76 0.68 4.54
N ILE A 70 -10.52 0.88 4.97
CA ILE A 70 -9.94 0.22 6.14
C ILE A 70 -10.66 0.67 7.41
N ALA A 71 -10.78 1.99 7.62
CA ALA A 71 -11.51 2.54 8.76
C ALA A 71 -12.98 2.09 8.77
N TRP A 72 -13.65 2.13 7.61
CA TRP A 72 -15.01 1.63 7.45
C TRP A 72 -15.14 0.15 7.83
N SER A 73 -14.18 -0.66 7.43
CA SER A 73 -14.16 -2.09 7.73
C SER A 73 -13.85 -2.42 9.20
N ALA A 74 -13.37 -1.45 9.99
CA ALA A 74 -13.11 -1.60 11.41
C ALA A 74 -14.32 -1.27 12.29
N GLU A 75 -15.34 -0.59 11.74
CA GLU A 75 -16.57 -0.26 12.46
C GLU A 75 -17.24 -1.54 12.99
N ASN A 76 -17.60 -1.52 14.28
CA ASN A 76 -18.24 -2.64 14.99
C ASN A 76 -17.47 -3.98 14.97
N ARG A 77 -16.14 -3.97 14.74
CA ARG A 77 -15.29 -5.16 14.84
C ARG A 77 -14.42 -5.12 16.08
N SER A 78 -14.09 -6.30 16.62
CA SER A 78 -12.97 -6.44 17.56
C SER A 78 -11.63 -6.38 16.82
N TRP A 79 -10.56 -6.07 17.55
CA TRP A 79 -9.21 -5.90 16.98
C TRP A 79 -8.71 -7.16 16.25
N ASP A 80 -9.01 -8.34 16.79
CA ASP A 80 -8.60 -9.65 16.27
C ASP A 80 -9.36 -9.99 14.99
N GLN A 81 -10.69 -9.78 14.99
CA GLN A 81 -11.52 -9.94 13.79
C GLN A 81 -11.08 -9.03 12.67
N PHE A 82 -10.69 -7.79 12.99
CA PHE A 82 -10.16 -6.85 12.02
C PHE A 82 -8.79 -7.31 11.48
N ALA A 83 -7.83 -7.60 12.36
CA ALA A 83 -6.47 -7.98 11.98
C ALA A 83 -6.45 -9.27 11.13
N VAL A 84 -7.18 -10.31 11.54
CA VAL A 84 -7.29 -11.57 10.78
C VAL A 84 -7.93 -11.33 9.42
N ALA A 85 -9.02 -10.56 9.35
CA ALA A 85 -9.67 -10.26 8.08
C ALA A 85 -8.78 -9.47 7.12
N ARG A 86 -7.91 -8.59 7.64
CA ARG A 86 -6.92 -7.87 6.82
C ARG A 86 -5.80 -8.79 6.34
N PHE A 87 -5.27 -9.64 7.22
CA PHE A 87 -4.21 -10.58 6.87
C PHE A 87 -4.66 -11.57 5.79
N VAL A 88 -5.82 -12.21 5.96
CA VAL A 88 -6.38 -13.18 4.98
C VAL A 88 -6.71 -12.51 3.65
N ARG A 89 -7.06 -11.21 3.65
CA ARG A 89 -7.27 -10.44 2.42
C ARG A 89 -5.98 -10.15 1.66
N LEU A 90 -4.90 -9.83 2.38
CA LEU A 90 -3.67 -9.30 1.79
C LEU A 90 -2.63 -10.39 1.50
N TYR A 91 -2.34 -11.25 2.48
CA TYR A 91 -1.19 -12.16 2.44
C TYR A 91 -1.25 -13.18 1.29
N PRO A 92 -2.38 -13.82 0.95
CA PRO A 92 -2.42 -14.78 -0.15
C PRO A 92 -2.11 -14.14 -1.51
N GLY A 93 -2.69 -12.97 -1.79
CA GLY A 93 -2.43 -12.23 -3.03
C GLY A 93 -0.99 -11.73 -3.10
N PHE A 94 -0.46 -11.22 -1.98
CA PHE A 94 0.94 -10.83 -1.85
C PHE A 94 1.88 -12.00 -2.13
N LEU A 95 1.67 -13.15 -1.48
CA LEU A 95 2.52 -14.33 -1.63
C LEU A 95 2.58 -14.77 -3.09
N LEU A 96 1.44 -14.85 -3.77
CA LEU A 96 1.38 -15.18 -5.19
C LEU A 96 2.17 -14.17 -6.04
N CYS A 97 1.91 -12.86 -5.88
CA CYS A 97 2.59 -11.83 -6.68
C CYS A 97 4.09 -11.76 -6.41
N MET A 98 4.51 -11.90 -5.14
CA MET A 98 5.91 -11.97 -4.73
C MET A 98 6.63 -13.18 -5.32
N THR A 99 5.97 -14.34 -5.31
CA THR A 99 6.53 -15.58 -5.88
C THR A 99 6.69 -15.45 -7.39
N ILE A 100 5.70 -14.89 -8.09
CA ILE A 100 5.76 -14.63 -9.53
C ILE A 100 6.90 -13.66 -9.85
N THR A 101 6.99 -12.55 -9.11
CA THR A 101 8.05 -11.54 -9.28
C THR A 101 9.42 -12.16 -9.08
N PHE A 102 9.60 -12.91 -7.98
CA PHE A 102 10.85 -13.63 -7.71
C PHE A 102 11.19 -14.60 -8.84
N ALA A 103 10.25 -15.42 -9.29
CA ALA A 103 10.49 -16.39 -10.36
C ALA A 103 10.91 -15.71 -11.67
N ILE A 104 10.22 -14.64 -12.07
CA ILE A 104 10.54 -13.90 -13.29
C ILE A 104 11.95 -13.28 -13.19
N VAL A 105 12.25 -12.56 -12.11
CA VAL A 105 13.54 -11.88 -11.94
C VAL A 105 14.69 -12.89 -11.84
N PHE A 106 14.50 -13.95 -11.06
CA PHE A 106 15.50 -15.01 -10.88
C PHE A 106 15.80 -15.75 -12.20
N LEU A 107 14.78 -16.07 -12.99
CA LEU A 107 14.95 -16.75 -14.28
C LEU A 107 15.47 -15.83 -15.39
N ALA A 108 15.16 -14.53 -15.34
CA ALA A 108 15.67 -13.55 -16.30
C ALA A 108 17.19 -13.34 -16.19
N GLY A 109 17.77 -13.52 -14.99
CA GLY A 109 19.22 -13.46 -14.77
C GLY A 109 19.84 -12.10 -15.11
N SER A 110 19.07 -11.02 -15.06
CA SER A 110 19.53 -9.69 -15.44
C SER A 110 20.50 -9.12 -14.40
N PRO A 111 21.66 -8.57 -14.80
CA PRO A 111 22.56 -7.86 -13.88
C PRO A 111 21.90 -6.64 -13.21
N LEU A 112 20.91 -6.04 -13.89
CA LEU A 112 20.18 -4.87 -13.40
C LEU A 112 19.12 -5.23 -12.35
N LEU A 113 18.60 -6.46 -12.40
CA LEU A 113 17.55 -6.97 -11.54
C LEU A 113 18.00 -8.33 -11.00
N SER A 114 18.76 -8.32 -9.91
CA SER A 114 19.20 -9.55 -9.25
C SER A 114 18.22 -9.95 -8.15
N ALA A 115 17.95 -11.25 -8.06
CA ALA A 115 17.14 -11.84 -7.00
C ALA A 115 17.88 -13.01 -6.36
N SER A 116 17.78 -13.13 -5.04
CA SER A 116 18.32 -14.28 -4.30
C SER A 116 17.25 -14.95 -3.45
N PHE A 117 17.44 -16.22 -3.10
CA PHE A 117 16.56 -16.94 -2.19
C PHE A 117 16.50 -16.29 -0.79
N VAL A 118 17.61 -15.70 -0.33
CA VAL A 118 17.66 -14.97 0.95
C VAL A 118 16.78 -13.72 0.89
N GLN A 119 16.90 -12.94 -0.19
CA GLN A 119 16.06 -11.77 -0.41
C GLN A 119 14.59 -12.17 -0.53
N TYR A 120 14.26 -13.23 -1.26
CA TYR A 120 12.91 -13.74 -1.38
C TYR A 120 12.32 -14.14 -0.01
N ALA A 121 13.04 -14.94 0.77
CA ALA A 121 12.62 -15.35 2.10
C ALA A 121 12.39 -14.15 3.03
N ALA A 122 13.29 -13.16 3.01
CA ALA A 122 13.10 -11.91 3.76
C ALA A 122 11.87 -11.14 3.30
N ASN A 123 11.61 -11.09 1.99
CA ASN A 123 10.46 -10.42 1.41
C ASN A 123 9.13 -11.09 1.77
N LEU A 124 9.07 -12.41 2.01
CA LEU A 124 7.85 -13.09 2.47
C LEU A 124 7.32 -12.53 3.81
N SER A 125 8.18 -11.90 4.61
CA SER A 125 7.76 -11.20 5.84
C SER A 125 7.03 -9.87 5.61
N MET A 126 7.04 -9.34 4.38
CA MET A 126 6.66 -7.97 4.00
C MET A 126 7.56 -6.86 4.60
N PHE A 127 8.54 -7.19 5.44
CA PHE A 127 9.47 -6.25 6.07
C PHE A 127 10.94 -6.59 5.75
N ALA A 128 11.26 -6.91 4.49
CA ALA A 128 12.61 -7.30 4.06
C ALA A 128 13.74 -6.38 4.59
N PRO A 129 13.58 -5.04 4.61
CA PRO A 129 14.61 -4.15 5.13
C PRO A 129 14.96 -4.38 6.61
N ALA A 130 14.03 -4.89 7.42
CA ALA A 130 14.30 -5.26 8.82
C ALA A 130 15.29 -6.44 8.95
N PHE A 131 15.46 -7.22 7.87
CA PHE A 131 16.42 -8.31 7.76
C PHE A 131 17.67 -7.93 6.96
N GLY A 132 17.87 -6.63 6.68
CA GLY A 132 18.99 -6.13 5.88
C GLY A 132 18.90 -6.50 4.39
N GLN A 133 17.72 -6.88 3.90
CA GLN A 133 17.48 -7.21 2.50
C GLN A 133 16.66 -6.12 1.81
N PRO A 134 16.96 -5.76 0.55
CA PRO A 134 16.11 -4.84 -0.20
C PRO A 134 14.78 -5.50 -0.55
N PHE A 135 13.77 -4.68 -0.85
CA PHE A 135 12.54 -5.19 -1.45
C PHE A 135 12.83 -5.88 -2.79
N MET A 136 12.06 -6.91 -3.12
CA MET A 136 12.18 -7.63 -4.39
C MET A 136 11.84 -6.73 -5.60
N ASP A 137 10.91 -5.80 -5.39
CA ASP A 137 10.51 -4.77 -6.34
C ASP A 137 10.30 -3.46 -5.58
N GLY A 138 10.53 -2.34 -6.27
CA GLY A 138 10.31 -1.01 -5.72
C GLY A 138 8.89 -0.81 -5.20
N VAL A 139 7.85 -1.38 -5.81
CA VAL A 139 6.45 -1.12 -5.44
C VAL A 139 6.08 -1.65 -4.05
N TYR A 140 6.81 -2.61 -3.48
CA TYR A 140 6.44 -3.26 -2.21
C TYR A 140 6.46 -2.32 -0.99
N TRP A 141 7.07 -1.13 -1.09
CA TRP A 141 6.97 -0.10 -0.03
C TRP A 141 5.50 0.27 0.26
N SER A 142 4.62 0.21 -0.74
CA SER A 142 3.22 0.59 -0.57
C SER A 142 2.47 -0.37 0.36
N ILE A 143 2.82 -1.67 0.33
CA ILE A 143 2.25 -2.69 1.21
C ILE A 143 2.63 -2.43 2.65
N VAL A 144 3.87 -1.99 2.90
CA VAL A 144 4.34 -1.65 4.25
C VAL A 144 3.49 -0.53 4.85
N LEU A 145 3.17 0.51 4.07
CA LEU A 145 2.28 1.57 4.56
C LEU A 145 0.87 1.07 4.86
N GLU A 146 0.33 0.19 4.02
CA GLU A 146 -0.98 -0.43 4.27
C GLU A 146 -0.98 -1.26 5.57
N LEU A 147 0.09 -2.02 5.84
CA LEU A 147 0.29 -2.76 7.09
C LEU A 147 0.43 -1.82 8.31
N VAL A 148 1.17 -0.73 8.18
CA VAL A 148 1.30 0.28 9.24
C VAL A 148 -0.07 0.86 9.57
N PHE A 149 -0.90 1.15 8.57
CA PHE A 149 -2.26 1.63 8.80
C PHE A 149 -3.15 0.56 9.45
N TYR A 150 -3.03 -0.71 9.05
CA TYR A 150 -3.69 -1.82 9.74
C TYR A 150 -3.26 -1.89 11.22
N GLY A 151 -1.97 -1.70 11.50
CA GLY A 151 -1.42 -1.63 12.85
C GLY A 151 -2.05 -0.51 13.68
N TRP A 152 -2.07 0.72 13.15
CA TRP A 152 -2.69 1.86 13.83
C TRP A 152 -4.16 1.65 14.16
N VAL A 153 -4.94 1.15 13.20
CA VAL A 153 -6.37 0.86 13.41
C VAL A 153 -6.55 -0.28 14.42
N THR A 154 -5.72 -1.33 14.35
CA THR A 154 -5.75 -2.44 15.32
C THR A 154 -5.45 -1.95 16.73
N LEU A 155 -4.45 -1.08 16.92
CA LEU A 155 -4.12 -0.46 18.21
C LEU A 155 -5.27 0.44 18.72
N ALA A 156 -5.91 1.19 17.84
CA ALA A 156 -7.07 2.01 18.20
C ALA A 156 -8.29 1.15 18.59
N LEU A 157 -8.46 -0.03 17.97
CA LEU A 157 -9.49 -1.00 18.35
C LEU A 157 -9.16 -1.69 19.69
N LEU A 158 -7.90 -2.09 19.90
CA LEU A 158 -7.41 -2.69 21.14
C LEU A 158 -7.69 -1.81 22.36
N THR A 159 -7.47 -0.50 22.22
CA THR A 159 -7.71 0.50 23.28
C THR A 159 -9.18 0.92 23.39
N GLY A 160 -10.04 0.51 22.45
CA GLY A 160 -11.43 0.96 22.34
C GLY A 160 -11.59 2.44 21.93
N LEU A 161 -10.49 3.14 21.65
CA LEU A 161 -10.50 4.55 21.22
C LEU A 161 -11.15 4.72 19.85
N PHE A 162 -10.98 3.74 18.95
CA PHE A 162 -11.58 3.80 17.62
C PHE A 162 -13.11 3.95 17.69
N GLN A 163 -13.77 3.15 18.54
CA GLN A 163 -15.24 3.19 18.64
C GLN A 163 -15.74 4.42 19.42
N LYS A 164 -14.98 4.90 20.40
CA LYS A 164 -15.41 5.98 21.31
C LYS A 164 -15.04 7.39 20.84
N ARG A 165 -13.92 7.53 20.14
CA ARG A 165 -13.23 8.81 19.91
C ARG A 165 -12.66 8.95 18.49
N LYS A 166 -13.26 8.29 17.48
CA LYS A 166 -12.78 8.36 16.09
C LYS A 166 -12.59 9.78 15.55
N LEU A 167 -13.50 10.70 15.87
CA LEU A 167 -13.39 12.09 15.41
C LEU A 167 -12.18 12.79 16.04
N GLU A 168 -11.93 12.59 17.33
CA GLU A 168 -10.74 13.13 18.00
C GLU A 168 -9.46 12.56 17.37
N LEU A 169 -9.41 11.25 17.11
CA LEU A 169 -8.25 10.62 16.45
C LEU A 169 -7.99 11.22 15.07
N ILE A 170 -9.04 11.44 14.27
CA ILE A 170 -8.93 12.06 12.94
C ILE A 170 -8.44 13.51 13.06
N LEU A 171 -9.00 14.30 13.98
CA LEU A 171 -8.61 15.69 14.18
C LEU A 171 -7.17 15.81 14.69
N ILE A 172 -6.76 14.95 15.62
CA ILE A 172 -5.38 14.87 16.10
C ILE A 172 -4.44 14.52 14.94
N TRP A 173 -4.79 13.53 14.13
CA TRP A 173 -3.98 13.16 12.97
C TRP A 173 -3.86 14.31 11.98
N LEU A 174 -4.97 14.97 11.64
CA LEU A 174 -4.97 16.15 10.75
C LEU A 174 -4.14 17.30 11.31
N ALA A 175 -4.23 17.55 12.62
CA ALA A 175 -3.42 18.56 13.29
C ALA A 175 -1.93 18.21 13.22
N ILE A 176 -1.55 16.96 13.48
CA ILE A 176 -0.17 16.47 13.35
C ILE A 176 0.32 16.62 11.91
N SER A 177 -0.47 16.23 10.92
CA SER A 177 -0.11 16.36 9.50
C SER A 177 0.07 17.83 9.09
N ALA A 178 -0.84 18.72 9.51
CA ALA A 178 -0.74 20.15 9.24
C ALA A 178 0.50 20.76 9.92
N LEU A 179 0.72 20.45 11.20
CA LEU A 179 1.90 20.93 11.93
C LEU A 179 3.19 20.44 11.27
N ASN A 180 3.22 19.19 10.82
CA ASN A 180 4.37 18.67 10.11
C ASN A 180 4.65 19.44 8.82
N GLU A 181 3.63 19.65 7.97
CA GLU A 181 3.83 20.32 6.67
C GLU A 181 4.17 21.81 6.82
N PHE A 182 3.57 22.51 7.78
CA PHE A 182 3.79 23.95 7.95
C PHE A 182 5.03 24.32 8.76
N PHE A 183 5.48 23.47 9.70
CA PHE A 183 6.51 23.86 10.67
C PHE A 183 7.70 22.91 10.75
N ILE A 184 7.52 21.60 10.55
CA ILE A 184 8.58 20.61 10.79
C ILE A 184 9.29 20.26 9.48
N GLY A 185 8.55 20.14 8.38
CA GLY A 185 9.05 19.68 7.09
C GLY A 185 9.63 18.26 7.13
N SER A 186 9.21 17.42 8.08
CA SER A 186 9.75 16.06 8.14
C SER A 186 9.27 15.24 6.94
N GLY A 187 10.20 14.53 6.31
CA GLY A 187 9.90 13.60 5.23
C GLY A 187 9.16 12.33 5.68
N ALA A 188 8.85 12.20 6.98
CA ALA A 188 8.15 11.03 7.52
C ALA A 188 6.68 10.93 7.05
N ALA A 189 6.12 12.03 6.53
CA ALA A 189 4.76 12.11 6.00
C ALA A 189 4.70 12.32 4.47
N ARG A 190 5.83 12.28 3.77
CA ARG A 190 5.94 12.47 2.32
C ARG A 190 6.17 11.14 1.59
#